data_AF-H0XB08-F1
#
_entry.id   AF-H0XB08-F1
#
_cell.length_a   1.000
_cell.length_b   1.000
_cell.length_c   1.000
_cell.angle_alpha   90.00
_cell.angle_beta   90.00
_cell.angle_gamma   90.00
#
_symmetry.space_group_name_H-M   'P 1'
#
loop_
_entity.id
_entity.type
_entity.pdbx_description
1 polymer ?
#
loop_
_entity_poly.entity_id
_entity_poly.type
_entity_poly.pdbx_seq_one_letter_code
_entity_poly.pdbx_strand_id
1 'polypeptide(L)'
;MAAVDDLQFEEFGDAATSLAANPDATTISIEDSHEPPKQPGPPRGSGREEDDELLGNDDSDKTELLAGQKKSSPFWTFEYYQTFFDVDTYQVFDRIKGSLLPIPGKNFVRLYIRSNPDLYGPFWICATLVFAIAISGNLSNFLIHLGQKTYHYVPEFRKVSIAATIIYAYAWLVPLALWGFLMWRNSKVMNIVSYSFLEIVCVYGYSLFIYIPTAILWIIPQKAVRWILVTIALGISGSVLAMTFWPAVREDSRRIALATVVTIVLLHMLLSVGCLAYFFDAPEMDHLPAPTATPNQTAVAAKSS
;
A
#
# COMPACT_ATOMS: atom_id res chain seq x y z
N MET A 1 5.59 -45.63 5.41
CA MET A 1 4.52 -45.22 4.49
C MET A 1 3.25 -45.85 5.02
N ALA A 2 2.29 -45.05 5.49
CA ALA A 2 0.98 -45.55 5.91
C ALA A 2 0.08 -45.70 4.67
N ALA A 3 -0.81 -46.70 4.68
CA ALA A 3 -1.69 -47.01 3.56
C ALA A 3 -2.88 -46.01 3.47
N VAL A 4 -3.56 -46.01 2.33
CA VAL A 4 -4.59 -45.00 1.97
C VAL A 4 -5.99 -45.37 2.51
N ASP A 5 -6.09 -46.42 3.33
CA ASP A 5 -7.36 -47.05 3.73
C ASP A 5 -7.93 -46.57 5.09
N ASP A 6 -7.29 -45.58 5.73
CA ASP A 6 -7.64 -45.09 7.09
C ASP A 6 -8.57 -43.85 7.07
N LEU A 7 -9.34 -43.67 6.00
CA LEU A 7 -10.31 -42.59 5.82
C LEU A 7 -11.70 -43.16 5.45
N GLN A 8 -12.36 -43.78 6.42
CA GLN A 8 -13.79 -44.07 6.32
C GLN A 8 -14.59 -42.78 6.52
N PHE A 9 -15.39 -42.41 5.51
CA PHE A 9 -16.34 -41.30 5.61
C PHE A 9 -17.65 -41.80 6.22
N GLU A 10 -18.09 -41.16 7.31
CA GLU A 10 -19.38 -41.43 7.93
C GLU A 10 -20.50 -40.78 7.09
N GLU A 11 -21.37 -41.60 6.49
CA GLU A 11 -22.48 -41.13 5.67
C GLU A 11 -23.63 -40.65 6.56
N PHE A 12 -23.80 -39.33 6.65
CA PHE A 12 -24.85 -38.72 7.46
C PHE A 12 -26.24 -39.00 6.87
N GLY A 13 -26.93 -39.96 7.45
CA GLY A 13 -28.23 -40.47 6.98
C GLY A 13 -29.40 -39.48 7.05
N ASP A 14 -30.49 -39.86 6.37
CA ASP A 14 -31.66 -39.03 6.07
C ASP A 14 -32.21 -38.17 7.22
N ALA A 15 -32.51 -36.92 6.87
CA ALA A 15 -33.11 -35.90 7.75
C ALA A 15 -34.46 -36.32 8.37
N ALA A 16 -35.12 -37.34 7.83
CA ALA A 16 -36.31 -37.94 8.42
C ALA A 16 -36.06 -38.53 9.83
N THR A 17 -34.84 -38.96 10.13
CA THR A 17 -34.49 -39.58 11.42
C THR A 17 -34.29 -38.55 12.53
N SER A 18 -33.78 -37.36 12.20
CA SER A 18 -33.51 -36.28 13.14
C SER A 18 -34.79 -35.63 13.70
N LEU A 19 -35.89 -35.67 12.95
CA LEU A 19 -37.19 -35.12 13.33
C LEU A 19 -37.88 -35.90 14.48
N ALA A 20 -37.42 -37.12 14.79
CA ALA A 20 -37.95 -37.90 15.92
C ALA A 20 -37.29 -37.54 17.28
N ALA A 21 -36.20 -36.78 17.28
CA ALA A 21 -35.36 -36.57 18.47
C ALA A 21 -35.53 -35.20 19.17
N ASN A 22 -36.10 -34.19 18.49
CA ASN A 22 -36.35 -32.86 19.07
C ASN A 22 -37.54 -32.15 18.38
N PRO A 23 -38.75 -32.14 18.97
CA PRO A 23 -39.92 -31.55 18.34
C PRO A 23 -39.95 -30.01 18.34
N ASP A 24 -39.11 -29.35 19.15
CA ASP A 24 -39.09 -27.89 19.33
C ASP A 24 -37.95 -27.18 18.56
N ALA A 25 -37.30 -27.85 17.60
CA ALA A 25 -36.22 -27.28 16.80
C ALA A 25 -36.75 -26.43 15.62
N THR A 26 -36.70 -25.10 15.75
CA THR A 26 -37.09 -24.16 14.69
C THR A 26 -36.27 -24.36 13.41
N THR A 27 -36.89 -24.94 12.38
CA THR A 27 -36.26 -25.21 11.08
C THR A 27 -36.86 -24.29 10.02
N ILE A 28 -36.00 -23.59 9.27
CA ILE A 28 -36.41 -22.76 8.13
C ILE A 28 -36.48 -23.66 6.90
N SER A 29 -37.69 -23.97 6.43
CA SER A 29 -37.92 -24.65 5.16
C SER A 29 -37.92 -23.65 4.00
N ILE A 30 -37.04 -23.87 3.02
CA ILE A 30 -37.10 -23.21 1.72
C ILE A 30 -37.96 -24.10 0.82
N GLU A 31 -39.14 -23.61 0.44
CA GLU A 31 -40.11 -24.34 -0.39
C GLU A 31 -40.02 -23.84 -1.83
N ASP A 32 -39.57 -24.72 -2.73
CA ASP A 32 -39.29 -24.41 -4.13
C ASP A 32 -40.59 -24.50 -4.94
N SER A 33 -41.04 -23.39 -5.54
CA SER A 33 -42.38 -23.27 -6.15
C SER A 33 -42.33 -22.60 -7.53
N HIS A 34 -42.23 -23.43 -8.56
CA HIS A 34 -42.40 -23.05 -9.96
C HIS A 34 -43.89 -23.15 -10.40
N GLU A 35 -44.54 -22.02 -10.73
CA GLU A 35 -45.45 -21.82 -11.89
C GLU A 35 -46.26 -20.49 -11.80
N PRO A 36 -46.44 -19.74 -12.90
CA PRO A 36 -47.32 -18.56 -12.95
C PRO A 36 -48.67 -18.83 -13.68
N PRO A 37 -49.80 -18.22 -13.25
CA PRO A 37 -51.12 -18.45 -13.87
C PRO A 37 -51.40 -17.58 -15.10
N LYS A 38 -52.16 -18.12 -16.06
CA LYS A 38 -52.72 -17.41 -17.24
C LYS A 38 -54.17 -16.98 -17.00
N GLN A 39 -54.62 -15.85 -17.54
CA GLN A 39 -56.00 -15.60 -18.02
C GLN A 39 -56.06 -14.37 -18.99
N PRO A 40 -57.16 -14.15 -19.77
CA PRO A 40 -57.09 -13.52 -21.10
C PRO A 40 -57.67 -12.10 -21.22
N GLY A 41 -57.43 -11.44 -22.36
CA GLY A 41 -58.03 -10.13 -22.71
C GLY A 41 -58.62 -10.06 -24.14
N PRO A 42 -59.44 -9.03 -24.44
CA PRO A 42 -59.83 -8.62 -25.80
C PRO A 42 -59.49 -7.10 -26.04
N PRO A 43 -59.80 -6.45 -27.19
CA PRO A 43 -58.75 -6.33 -28.21
C PRO A 43 -58.51 -4.92 -28.83
N ARG A 44 -57.26 -4.73 -29.31
CA ARG A 44 -56.89 -4.04 -30.56
C ARG A 44 -57.19 -2.53 -30.72
N GLY A 45 -56.16 -1.71 -30.43
CA GLY A 45 -55.92 -0.40 -31.04
C GLY A 45 -54.64 -0.44 -31.89
N SER A 46 -54.63 0.16 -33.09
CA SER A 46 -53.56 0.04 -34.09
C SER A 46 -52.50 1.14 -33.97
N GLY A 47 -51.20 0.79 -33.96
CA GLY A 47 -50.13 1.79 -34.05
C GLY A 47 -48.67 1.33 -33.90
N ARG A 48 -48.14 0.62 -34.92
CA ARG A 48 -46.74 0.76 -35.43
C ARG A 48 -45.55 0.45 -34.48
N GLU A 49 -45.05 -0.80 -34.57
CA GLU A 49 -43.69 -1.19 -35.07
C GLU A 49 -42.59 -0.08 -35.05
N GLU A 50 -41.35 -0.23 -34.58
CA GLU A 50 -40.50 -1.32 -34.03
C GLU A 50 -39.46 -0.68 -33.03
N ASP A 51 -38.69 -1.32 -32.12
CA ASP A 51 -38.73 -2.57 -31.31
C ASP A 51 -37.61 -2.48 -30.21
N ASP A 52 -37.17 -3.60 -29.59
CA ASP A 52 -36.08 -3.83 -28.59
C ASP A 52 -36.14 -3.11 -27.21
N GLU A 53 -36.63 -3.75 -26.13
CA GLU A 53 -35.93 -4.68 -25.18
C GLU A 53 -35.03 -3.96 -24.12
N LEU A 54 -34.99 -4.27 -22.82
CA LEU A 54 -35.66 -5.25 -21.94
C LEU A 54 -35.60 -4.78 -20.45
N LEU A 55 -36.65 -5.06 -19.68
CA LEU A 55 -36.73 -5.24 -18.21
C LEU A 55 -36.06 -4.23 -17.25
N GLY A 56 -36.89 -3.61 -16.40
CA GLY A 56 -36.46 -3.08 -15.09
C GLY A 56 -36.28 -4.21 -14.06
N ASN A 57 -35.55 -3.93 -12.97
CA ASN A 57 -35.34 -4.87 -11.88
C ASN A 57 -35.22 -4.09 -10.55
N ASP A 58 -36.21 -4.24 -9.65
CA ASP A 58 -36.41 -3.45 -8.42
C ASP A 58 -35.47 -3.84 -7.25
N ASP A 59 -34.17 -4.08 -7.54
CA ASP A 59 -33.18 -4.57 -6.58
C ASP A 59 -32.27 -3.47 -5.97
N SER A 60 -32.37 -2.22 -6.45
CA SER A 60 -31.63 -1.07 -5.88
C SER A 60 -32.07 -0.72 -4.46
N ASP A 61 -33.38 -0.74 -4.21
CA ASP A 61 -33.95 -0.12 -3.01
C ASP A 61 -33.82 -1.04 -1.78
N LYS A 62 -33.65 -2.35 -2.00
CA LYS A 62 -33.31 -3.31 -0.94
C LYS A 62 -31.84 -3.33 -0.57
N THR A 63 -30.93 -2.91 -1.47
CA THR A 63 -29.50 -2.83 -1.14
C THR A 63 -29.16 -1.60 -0.29
N GLU A 64 -29.85 -0.46 -0.47
CA GLU A 64 -29.71 0.68 0.44
C GLU A 64 -30.31 0.43 1.84
N LEU A 65 -31.40 -0.33 1.95
CA LEU A 65 -32.02 -0.63 3.26
C LEU A 65 -31.22 -1.64 4.12
N LEU A 66 -30.27 -2.37 3.53
CA LEU A 66 -29.30 -3.20 4.25
C LEU A 66 -27.95 -2.51 4.49
N ALA A 67 -27.79 -1.25 4.05
CA ALA A 67 -26.83 -0.32 4.64
C ALA A 67 -27.32 0.16 6.02
N GLY A 68 -27.75 -0.80 6.86
CA GLY A 68 -28.16 -0.58 8.23
C GLY A 68 -27.06 0.16 8.97
N GLN A 69 -27.46 1.04 9.90
CA GLN A 69 -26.59 1.95 10.62
C GLN A 69 -25.40 1.20 11.28
N LYS A 70 -24.28 1.07 10.55
CA LYS A 70 -22.97 0.80 11.15
C LYS A 70 -22.64 2.03 11.97
N LYS A 71 -23.12 2.04 13.21
CA LYS A 71 -22.79 2.99 14.27
C LYS A 71 -21.28 3.17 14.20
N SER A 72 -20.83 4.36 13.79
CA SER A 72 -19.43 4.60 13.45
C SER A 72 -18.57 4.17 14.63
N SER A 73 -17.82 3.08 14.43
CA SER A 73 -17.07 2.48 15.54
C SER A 73 -16.07 3.54 16.03
N PRO A 74 -15.98 3.81 17.35
CA PRO A 74 -15.13 4.87 17.87
C PRO A 74 -13.71 4.71 17.35
N PHE A 75 -13.01 5.79 16.99
CA PHE A 75 -11.75 5.69 16.24
C PHE A 75 -10.61 4.93 16.94
N TRP A 76 -10.78 4.61 18.23
CA TRP A 76 -9.88 3.79 19.05
C TRP A 76 -10.16 2.28 18.95
N THR A 77 -11.25 1.84 18.32
CA THR A 77 -11.59 0.41 18.19
C THR A 77 -10.86 -0.24 17.03
N PHE A 78 -10.58 -1.53 17.16
CA PHE A 78 -10.02 -2.33 16.07
C PHE A 78 -10.93 -2.33 14.83
N GLU A 79 -12.25 -2.42 15.05
CA GLU A 79 -13.27 -2.41 14.00
C GLU A 79 -13.23 -1.14 13.13
N TYR A 80 -12.94 0.03 13.73
CA TYR A 80 -12.72 1.26 12.97
C TYR A 80 -11.54 1.11 12.00
N TYR A 81 -10.39 0.64 12.47
CA TYR A 81 -9.22 0.44 11.62
C TYR A 81 -9.38 -0.68 10.59
N GLN A 82 -10.11 -1.75 10.93
CA GLN A 82 -10.37 -2.88 10.02
C GLN A 82 -10.94 -2.42 8.68
N THR A 83 -11.82 -1.42 8.67
CA THR A 83 -12.39 -0.84 7.43
C THR A 83 -11.36 -0.25 6.47
N PHE A 84 -10.18 0.16 6.93
CA PHE A 84 -9.09 0.65 6.05
C PHE A 84 -8.16 -0.46 5.55
N PHE A 85 -8.35 -1.70 6.02
CA PHE A 85 -7.65 -2.90 5.54
C PHE A 85 -8.55 -3.86 4.76
N ASP A 86 -9.87 -3.63 4.79
CA ASP A 86 -10.89 -4.36 4.03
C ASP A 86 -10.92 -3.85 2.57
N VAL A 87 -9.96 -4.30 1.75
CA VAL A 87 -9.80 -3.88 0.34
C VAL A 87 -9.56 -5.06 -0.60
N ASP A 88 -10.20 -5.02 -1.77
CA ASP A 88 -9.97 -6.02 -2.80
C ASP A 88 -8.62 -5.81 -3.52
N THR A 89 -8.01 -6.92 -3.94
CA THR A 89 -6.80 -6.95 -4.77
C THR A 89 -6.89 -6.05 -6.00
N TYR A 90 -8.06 -5.98 -6.65
CA TYR A 90 -8.28 -5.13 -7.83
C TYR A 90 -8.20 -3.64 -7.50
N GLN A 91 -8.74 -3.21 -6.35
CA GLN A 91 -8.68 -1.81 -5.91
C GLN A 91 -7.22 -1.38 -5.67
N VAL A 92 -6.44 -2.22 -5.00
CA VAL A 92 -5.01 -1.99 -4.75
C VAL A 92 -4.23 -1.94 -6.08
N PHE A 93 -4.53 -2.84 -7.01
CA PHE A 93 -3.84 -2.89 -8.32
C PHE A 93 -4.15 -1.67 -9.20
N ASP A 94 -5.39 -1.18 -9.22
CA ASP A 94 -5.74 0.03 -9.97
C ASP A 94 -5.18 1.30 -9.32
N ARG A 95 -5.07 1.36 -7.98
CA ARG A 95 -4.33 2.41 -7.27
C ARG A 95 -2.84 2.41 -7.64
N ILE A 96 -2.21 1.23 -7.73
CA ILE A 96 -0.83 1.09 -8.20
C ILE A 96 -0.68 1.57 -9.67
N LYS A 97 -1.58 1.17 -10.58
CA LYS A 97 -1.54 1.67 -11.97
C LYS A 97 -1.66 3.20 -12.01
N GLY A 98 -2.59 3.77 -11.25
CA GLY A 98 -2.79 5.22 -11.17
C GLY A 98 -1.62 5.99 -10.55
N SER A 99 -0.84 5.36 -9.65
CA SER A 99 0.39 5.95 -9.11
C SER A 99 1.62 5.77 -10.01
N LEU A 100 1.52 4.95 -11.06
CA LEU A 100 2.54 4.81 -12.11
C LEU A 100 2.23 5.63 -13.37
N LEU A 101 0.95 5.90 -13.63
CA LEU A 101 0.47 6.63 -14.80
C LEU A 101 -0.28 7.91 -14.37
N PRO A 102 0.44 9.01 -14.10
CA PRO A 102 -0.16 10.31 -13.81
C PRO A 102 -0.88 10.87 -15.06
N ILE A 103 -2.18 10.61 -15.19
CA ILE A 103 -3.00 11.11 -16.30
C ILE A 103 -3.30 12.62 -16.09
N PRO A 104 -2.81 13.51 -16.97
CA PRO A 104 -3.11 14.94 -16.86
C PRO A 104 -4.61 15.21 -16.89
N GLY A 105 -5.12 15.95 -15.90
CA GLY A 105 -6.53 16.32 -15.79
C GLY A 105 -7.40 15.40 -14.92
N LYS A 106 -6.92 14.23 -14.48
CA LYS A 106 -7.63 13.37 -13.51
C LYS A 106 -6.85 13.33 -12.19
N ASN A 107 -7.42 13.89 -11.12
CA ASN A 107 -6.79 13.92 -9.80
C ASN A 107 -6.86 12.52 -9.15
N PHE A 108 -5.70 11.98 -8.74
CA PHE A 108 -5.58 10.60 -8.21
C PHE A 108 -6.48 10.34 -7.00
N VAL A 109 -6.57 11.29 -6.04
CA VAL A 109 -7.48 11.16 -4.90
C VAL A 109 -8.94 11.11 -5.36
N ARG A 110 -9.36 12.06 -6.20
CA ARG A 110 -10.75 12.14 -6.67
C ARG A 110 -11.20 10.91 -7.46
N LEU A 111 -10.27 10.23 -8.15
CA LEU A 111 -10.60 9.08 -9.01
C LEU A 111 -10.46 7.72 -8.33
N TYR A 112 -9.51 7.53 -7.41
CA TYR A 112 -9.16 6.20 -6.87
C TYR A 112 -9.27 6.07 -5.35
N ILE A 113 -9.31 7.17 -4.59
CA ILE A 113 -9.19 7.14 -3.12
C ILE A 113 -10.45 7.67 -2.44
N ARG A 114 -11.09 8.72 -2.97
CA ARG A 114 -12.13 9.51 -2.27
C ARG A 114 -13.36 8.73 -1.79
N SER A 115 -13.63 7.55 -2.35
CA SER A 115 -14.75 6.70 -1.92
C SER A 115 -14.39 5.76 -0.76
N ASN A 116 -13.12 5.34 -0.64
CA ASN A 116 -12.64 4.35 0.34
C ASN A 116 -11.09 4.46 0.47
N PRO A 117 -10.53 5.39 1.27
CA PRO A 117 -9.09 5.45 1.53
C PRO A 117 -8.63 4.20 2.31
N ASP A 118 -7.43 3.69 2.03
CA ASP A 118 -6.90 2.46 2.64
C ASP A 118 -5.54 2.66 3.34
N LEU A 119 -5.28 1.83 4.35
CA LEU A 119 -3.97 1.70 4.99
C LEU A 119 -3.21 0.46 4.52
N TYR A 120 -3.90 -0.52 3.92
CA TYR A 120 -3.31 -1.76 3.41
C TYR A 120 -2.17 -1.51 2.41
N GLY A 121 -2.46 -0.79 1.32
CA GLY A 121 -1.50 -0.47 0.26
C GLY A 121 -0.29 0.29 0.81
N PRO A 122 -0.46 1.47 1.45
CA PRO A 122 0.64 2.21 2.06
C PRO A 122 1.50 1.37 3.01
N PHE A 123 0.88 0.55 3.86
CA PHE A 123 1.59 -0.32 4.80
C PHE A 123 2.47 -1.36 4.08
N TRP A 124 1.89 -2.13 3.16
CA TRP A 124 2.61 -3.21 2.46
C TRP A 124 3.61 -2.70 1.44
N ILE A 125 3.33 -1.56 0.76
CA ILE A 125 4.28 -0.91 -0.15
C ILE A 125 5.50 -0.40 0.65
N CYS A 126 5.30 0.21 1.82
CA CYS A 126 6.43 0.59 2.68
C CYS A 126 7.23 -0.63 3.17
N ALA A 127 6.56 -1.68 3.65
CA ALA A 127 7.23 -2.89 4.14
C ALA A 127 8.06 -3.57 3.04
N THR A 128 7.48 -3.77 1.86
CA THR A 128 8.19 -4.38 0.71
C THR A 128 9.32 -3.51 0.20
N LEU A 129 9.17 -2.18 0.17
CA LEU A 129 10.23 -1.25 -0.21
C LEU A 129 11.41 -1.29 0.77
N VAL A 130 11.15 -1.37 2.07
CA VAL A 130 12.19 -1.49 3.12
C VAL A 130 13.04 -2.75 2.90
N PHE A 131 12.41 -3.90 2.68
CA PHE A 131 13.14 -5.14 2.39
C PHE A 131 13.84 -5.09 1.03
N ALA A 132 13.19 -4.54 -0.01
CA ALA A 132 13.80 -4.39 -1.34
C ALA A 132 15.07 -3.54 -1.30
N ILE A 133 15.04 -2.37 -0.65
CA ILE A 133 16.22 -1.50 -0.47
C ILE A 133 17.30 -2.20 0.34
N ALA A 134 16.97 -2.81 1.48
CA ALA A 134 17.96 -3.41 2.35
C ALA A 134 18.63 -4.65 1.74
N ILE A 135 17.86 -5.53 1.08
CA ILE A 135 18.39 -6.73 0.42
C ILE A 135 19.19 -6.33 -0.83
N SER A 136 18.64 -5.47 -1.68
CA SER A 136 19.30 -5.03 -2.92
C SER A 136 20.58 -4.24 -2.65
N GLY A 137 20.60 -3.39 -1.61
CA GLY A 137 21.80 -2.65 -1.22
C GLY A 137 22.92 -3.55 -0.68
N ASN A 138 22.58 -4.56 0.14
CA ASN A 138 23.55 -5.56 0.58
C ASN A 138 24.08 -6.41 -0.59
N LEU A 139 23.20 -6.84 -1.50
CA LEU A 139 23.60 -7.60 -2.69
C LEU A 139 24.44 -6.76 -3.66
N SER A 140 24.12 -5.49 -3.86
CA SER A 140 24.91 -4.59 -4.69
C SER A 140 26.31 -4.36 -4.10
N ASN A 141 26.41 -4.21 -2.77
CA ASN A 141 27.70 -4.14 -2.08
C ASN A 141 28.53 -5.43 -2.27
N PHE A 142 27.89 -6.61 -2.17
CA PHE A 142 28.53 -7.88 -2.46
C PHE A 142 29.05 -7.98 -3.90
N LEU A 143 28.28 -7.50 -4.90
CA LEU A 143 28.68 -7.50 -6.30
C LEU A 143 29.86 -6.55 -6.60
N ILE A 144 29.97 -5.42 -5.90
CA ILE A 144 31.10 -4.47 -6.05
C ILE A 144 32.43 -5.11 -5.61
N HIS A 145 32.40 -5.91 -4.53
CA HIS A 145 33.59 -6.54 -3.95
C HIS A 145 33.86 -7.96 -4.48
N LEU A 146 33.07 -8.42 -5.45
CA LEU A 146 33.14 -9.79 -5.96
C LEU A 146 34.48 -10.04 -6.68
N GLY A 147 35.28 -10.95 -6.12
CA GLY A 147 36.63 -11.26 -6.60
C GLY A 147 37.77 -10.64 -5.79
N GLN A 148 37.49 -9.77 -4.81
CA GLN A 148 38.51 -9.24 -3.90
C GLN A 148 38.87 -10.28 -2.82
N LYS A 149 40.12 -10.77 -2.82
CA LYS A 149 40.58 -11.83 -1.90
C LYS A 149 40.66 -11.42 -0.43
N THR A 150 40.61 -10.13 -0.13
CA THR A 150 40.71 -9.55 1.23
C THR A 150 39.36 -9.14 1.80
N TYR A 151 38.27 -9.18 1.02
CA TYR A 151 36.96 -8.71 1.46
C TYR A 151 36.15 -9.83 2.13
N HIS A 152 35.97 -9.72 3.45
CA HIS A 152 35.07 -10.60 4.19
C HIS A 152 33.67 -10.00 4.23
N TYR A 153 32.77 -10.52 3.39
CA TYR A 153 31.38 -10.06 3.36
C TYR A 153 30.64 -10.37 4.67
N VAL A 154 30.15 -9.31 5.34
CA VAL A 154 29.28 -9.39 6.51
C VAL A 154 27.97 -8.66 6.19
N PRO A 155 26.80 -9.33 6.21
CA PRO A 155 25.52 -8.68 5.96
C PRO A 155 25.20 -7.58 6.99
N GLU A 156 24.90 -6.37 6.52
CA GLU A 156 24.55 -5.24 7.38
C GLU A 156 23.06 -5.23 7.71
N PHE A 157 22.62 -6.07 8.66
CA PHE A 157 21.22 -6.13 9.10
C PHE A 157 20.67 -4.77 9.58
N ARG A 158 21.54 -3.89 10.11
CA ARG A 158 21.18 -2.51 10.51
C ARG A 158 20.59 -1.68 9.35
N LYS A 159 20.90 -2.00 8.08
CA LYS A 159 20.29 -1.36 6.90
C LYS A 159 18.78 -1.55 6.86
N VAL A 160 18.24 -2.68 7.34
CA VAL A 160 16.79 -2.92 7.43
C VAL A 160 16.14 -1.92 8.38
N SER A 161 16.69 -1.76 9.59
CA SER A 161 16.16 -0.81 10.59
C SER A 161 16.24 0.63 10.11
N ILE A 162 17.35 1.04 9.47
CA ILE A 162 17.51 2.40 8.93
C ILE A 162 16.56 2.65 7.77
N ALA A 163 16.40 1.69 6.84
CA ALA A 163 15.42 1.78 5.77
C ALA A 163 14.00 1.88 6.32
N ALA A 164 13.64 1.05 7.30
CA ALA A 164 12.35 1.12 7.99
C ALA A 164 12.10 2.50 8.60
N THR A 165 13.05 3.04 9.36
CA THR A 165 12.93 4.37 9.96
C THR A 165 12.74 5.45 8.89
N ILE A 166 13.54 5.46 7.82
CA ILE A 166 13.47 6.50 6.77
C ILE A 166 12.14 6.41 6.00
N ILE A 167 11.76 5.22 5.52
CA ILE A 167 10.56 5.03 4.69
C ILE A 167 9.29 5.31 5.50
N TYR A 168 9.15 4.75 6.72
CA TYR A 168 7.97 5.00 7.54
C TYR A 168 7.92 6.43 8.09
N ALA A 169 9.05 7.04 8.47
CA ALA A 169 9.05 8.45 8.87
C ALA A 169 8.56 9.35 7.72
N TYR A 170 9.02 9.10 6.49
CA TYR A 170 8.52 9.82 5.32
C TYR A 170 7.02 9.57 5.08
N ALA A 171 6.59 8.30 5.06
CA ALA A 171 5.22 7.91 4.73
C ALA A 171 4.17 8.34 5.77
N TRP A 172 4.56 8.68 7.00
CA TRP A 172 3.65 9.15 8.05
C TRP A 172 3.84 10.63 8.40
N LEU A 173 5.07 11.10 8.63
CA LEU A 173 5.31 12.46 9.12
C LEU A 173 5.12 13.52 8.03
N VAL A 174 5.45 13.22 6.76
CA VAL A 174 5.26 14.19 5.66
C VAL A 174 3.77 14.36 5.33
N PRO A 175 2.95 13.29 5.19
CA PRO A 175 1.49 13.41 5.15
C PRO A 175 0.89 14.13 6.35
N LEU A 176 1.37 13.88 7.58
CA LEU A 176 0.85 14.53 8.78
C LEU A 176 1.13 16.04 8.78
N ALA A 177 2.35 16.44 8.43
CA ALA A 177 2.74 17.85 8.31
C ALA A 177 1.96 18.55 7.19
N LEU A 178 1.81 17.91 6.02
CA LEU A 178 1.02 18.44 4.91
C LEU A 178 -0.47 18.55 5.27
N TRP A 179 -1.05 17.54 5.93
CA TRP A 179 -2.43 17.57 6.41
C TRP A 179 -2.65 18.71 7.41
N GLY A 180 -1.78 18.84 8.43
CA GLY A 180 -1.87 19.92 9.42
C GLY A 180 -1.76 21.31 8.78
N PHE A 181 -0.86 21.46 7.80
CA PHE A 181 -0.74 22.68 7.01
C PHE A 181 -2.02 22.97 6.20
N LEU A 182 -2.53 22.00 5.44
CA LEU A 182 -3.75 22.16 4.63
C LEU A 182 -4.98 22.45 5.51
N MET A 183 -5.12 21.81 6.67
CA MET A 183 -6.20 22.06 7.62
C MET A 183 -6.15 23.48 8.20
N TRP A 184 -4.94 23.95 8.55
CA TRP A 184 -4.72 25.33 8.98
C TRP A 184 -5.01 26.35 7.87
N ARG A 185 -4.67 26.06 6.61
CA ARG A 185 -5.00 26.90 5.45
C ARG A 185 -6.51 26.92 5.17
N ASN A 186 -7.18 25.76 5.17
CA ASN A 186 -8.61 25.64 4.89
C ASN A 186 -9.46 26.39 5.94
N SER A 187 -9.01 26.42 7.19
CA SER A 187 -9.59 27.23 8.28
C SER A 187 -9.48 28.76 8.07
N LYS A 188 -8.73 29.21 7.05
CA LYS A 188 -8.51 30.63 6.71
C LYS A 188 -9.00 30.99 5.31
N VAL A 189 -9.03 30.04 4.39
CA VAL A 189 -9.43 30.18 2.99
C VAL A 189 -10.35 29.01 2.69
N MET A 190 -11.64 29.28 2.46
CA MET A 190 -12.67 28.26 2.20
C MET A 190 -12.30 27.44 0.96
N ASN A 191 -11.58 26.33 1.14
CA ASN A 191 -11.07 25.53 0.04
C ASN A 191 -12.14 24.55 -0.43
N ILE A 192 -12.28 24.42 -1.74
CA ILE A 192 -13.29 23.54 -2.37
C ILE A 192 -12.89 22.06 -2.21
N VAL A 193 -11.64 21.77 -1.88
CA VAL A 193 -11.08 20.42 -1.73
C VAL A 193 -10.52 20.21 -0.32
N SER A 194 -11.31 19.58 0.56
CA SER A 194 -10.84 19.03 1.83
C SER A 194 -10.34 17.60 1.62
N TYR A 195 -9.08 17.33 1.99
CA TYR A 195 -8.52 15.98 2.04
C TYR A 195 -8.43 15.47 3.49
N SER A 196 -8.85 14.23 3.71
CA SER A 196 -8.62 13.49 4.95
C SER A 196 -7.14 13.11 5.07
N PHE A 197 -6.63 13.03 6.30
CA PHE A 197 -5.27 12.57 6.58
C PHE A 197 -4.97 11.21 5.92
N LEU A 198 -5.93 10.28 5.97
CA LEU A 198 -5.79 8.96 5.37
C LEU A 198 -5.68 9.03 3.84
N GLU A 199 -6.40 9.93 3.17
CA GLU A 199 -6.25 10.12 1.73
C GLU A 199 -4.84 10.60 1.37
N ILE A 200 -4.25 11.48 2.18
CA ILE A 200 -2.87 11.95 1.98
C ILE A 200 -1.86 10.82 2.21
N VAL A 201 -2.03 10.00 3.25
CA VAL A 201 -1.22 8.80 3.50
C VAL A 201 -1.35 7.78 2.36
N CYS A 202 -2.56 7.57 1.81
CA CYS A 202 -2.78 6.74 0.62
C CYS A 202 -1.89 7.21 -0.54
N VAL A 203 -2.00 8.49 -0.92
CA VAL A 203 -1.25 9.05 -2.06
C VAL A 203 0.25 8.86 -1.89
N TYR A 204 0.79 9.19 -0.71
CA TYR A 204 2.22 9.04 -0.40
C TYR A 204 2.66 7.57 -0.39
N GLY A 205 1.84 6.66 0.15
CA GLY A 205 2.12 5.23 0.15
C GLY A 205 2.16 4.64 -1.25
N TYR A 206 1.13 4.90 -2.08
CA TYR A 206 1.09 4.39 -3.45
C TYR A 206 2.14 5.02 -4.37
N SER A 207 2.51 6.29 -4.17
CA SER A 207 3.57 6.91 -4.97
C SER A 207 4.94 6.26 -4.71
N LEU A 208 5.16 5.66 -3.54
CA LEU A 208 6.39 4.92 -3.25
C LEU A 208 6.53 3.60 -4.02
N PHE A 209 5.47 3.07 -4.64
CA PHE A 209 5.50 1.77 -5.33
C PHE A 209 6.60 1.67 -6.39
N ILE A 210 6.83 2.73 -7.19
CA ILE A 210 7.85 2.74 -8.25
C ILE A 210 9.26 2.47 -7.71
N TYR A 211 9.54 2.78 -6.44
CA TYR A 211 10.86 2.53 -5.86
C TYR A 211 11.13 1.06 -5.55
N ILE A 212 10.11 0.19 -5.51
CA ILE A 212 10.30 -1.27 -5.31
C ILE A 212 11.05 -1.89 -6.50
N PRO A 213 10.56 -1.82 -7.76
CA PRO A 213 11.33 -2.34 -8.90
C PRO A 213 12.61 -1.53 -9.14
N THR A 214 12.62 -0.22 -8.86
CA THR A 214 13.84 0.59 -8.96
C THR A 214 14.94 0.13 -8.00
N ALA A 215 14.63 -0.20 -6.75
CA ALA A 215 15.61 -0.70 -5.78
C ALA A 215 16.21 -2.05 -6.21
N ILE A 216 15.43 -2.92 -6.85
CA ILE A 216 15.92 -4.18 -7.44
C ILE A 216 16.86 -3.86 -8.63
N LEU A 217 16.49 -2.93 -9.50
CA LEU A 217 17.34 -2.54 -10.64
C LEU A 217 18.65 -1.85 -10.20
N TRP A 218 18.67 -1.17 -9.04
CA TRP A 218 19.88 -0.58 -8.45
C TRP A 218 20.92 -1.60 -7.96
N ILE A 219 20.60 -2.91 -7.93
CA ILE A 219 21.58 -3.98 -7.70
C ILE A 219 22.76 -3.85 -8.66
N ILE A 220 22.52 -3.43 -9.91
CA ILE A 220 23.55 -3.23 -10.93
C ILE A 220 24.52 -2.11 -10.48
N PRO A 221 25.83 -2.39 -10.28
CA PRO A 221 26.80 -1.42 -9.79
C PRO A 221 27.29 -0.51 -10.93
N GLN A 222 26.37 0.24 -11.53
CA GLN A 222 26.65 1.17 -12.63
C GLN A 222 26.01 2.53 -12.33
N LYS A 223 26.86 3.53 -12.07
CA LYS A 223 26.43 4.88 -11.65
C LYS A 223 25.43 5.51 -12.63
N ALA A 224 25.69 5.42 -13.94
CA ALA A 224 24.79 5.96 -14.96
C ALA A 224 23.38 5.32 -14.89
N VAL A 225 23.30 3.99 -14.76
CA VAL A 225 22.04 3.25 -14.65
C VAL A 225 21.27 3.68 -13.40
N ARG A 226 21.93 3.72 -12.24
CA ARG A 226 21.33 4.15 -10.97
C ARG A 226 20.75 5.56 -11.03
N TRP A 227 21.50 6.52 -11.58
CA TRP A 227 21.10 7.93 -11.68
C TRP A 227 20.02 8.18 -12.75
N ILE A 228 19.96 7.40 -13.83
CA ILE A 228 18.84 7.42 -14.78
C ILE A 228 17.57 6.90 -14.09
N LEU A 229 17.66 5.75 -13.41
CA LEU A 229 16.53 5.12 -12.73
C LEU A 229 15.95 5.99 -11.61
N VAL A 230 16.78 6.63 -10.77
CA VAL A 230 16.29 7.54 -9.72
C VAL A 230 15.58 8.75 -10.32
N THR A 231 16.06 9.27 -11.45
CA THR A 231 15.45 10.42 -12.14
C THR A 231 14.07 10.06 -12.70
N ILE A 232 13.93 8.87 -13.30
CA ILE A 232 12.65 8.37 -13.81
C ILE A 232 11.66 8.11 -12.66
N ALA A 233 12.07 7.41 -11.61
CA ALA A 233 11.23 7.11 -10.46
C ALA A 233 10.77 8.39 -9.74
N LEU A 234 11.67 9.36 -9.55
CA LEU A 234 11.39 10.67 -8.97
C LEU A 234 10.44 11.49 -9.85
N GLY A 235 10.59 11.45 -11.18
CA GLY A 235 9.69 12.10 -12.12
C GLY A 235 8.27 11.55 -12.05
N ILE A 236 8.11 10.22 -12.08
CA ILE A 236 6.81 9.55 -12.02
C ILE A 236 6.13 9.83 -10.67
N SER A 237 6.75 9.42 -9.56
CA SER A 237 6.14 9.56 -8.23
C SER A 237 5.98 11.03 -7.81
N GLY A 238 6.98 11.88 -8.07
CA GLY A 238 6.92 13.30 -7.78
C GLY A 238 5.83 14.04 -8.56
N SER A 239 5.58 13.64 -9.82
CA SER A 239 4.48 14.23 -10.60
C SER A 239 3.10 13.78 -10.12
N VAL A 240 2.91 12.53 -9.67
CA VAL A 240 1.68 12.07 -9.00
C VAL A 240 1.38 12.92 -7.76
N LEU A 241 2.38 13.13 -6.90
CA LEU A 241 2.24 13.99 -5.71
C LEU A 241 1.89 15.44 -6.10
N ALA A 242 2.64 16.04 -7.03
CA ALA A 242 2.42 17.42 -7.48
C ALA A 242 1.03 17.62 -8.12
N MET A 243 0.62 16.74 -9.04
CA MET A 243 -0.70 16.81 -9.69
C MET A 243 -1.85 16.55 -8.71
N THR A 244 -1.63 15.73 -7.68
CA THR A 244 -2.63 15.43 -6.66
C THR A 244 -2.88 16.63 -5.74
N PHE A 245 -1.82 17.27 -5.23
CA PHE A 245 -1.97 18.37 -4.27
C PHE A 245 -2.15 19.75 -4.92
N TRP A 246 -1.78 19.92 -6.21
CA TRP A 246 -1.95 21.19 -6.93
C TRP A 246 -3.38 21.77 -6.83
N PRO A 247 -4.48 21.02 -7.05
CA PRO A 247 -5.84 21.56 -6.94
C PRO A 247 -6.21 22.07 -5.54
N ALA A 248 -5.64 21.50 -4.47
CA ALA A 248 -5.91 21.91 -3.09
C ALA A 248 -5.03 23.08 -2.60
N VAL A 249 -4.09 23.56 -3.41
CA VAL A 249 -3.24 24.73 -3.09
C VAL A 249 -3.31 25.85 -4.13
N ARG A 250 -3.83 25.60 -5.35
CA ARG A 250 -3.91 26.60 -6.43
C ARG A 250 -4.90 27.74 -6.18
N GLU A 251 -5.89 27.53 -5.31
CA GLU A 251 -6.90 28.53 -4.92
C GLU A 251 -6.33 29.53 -3.91
N ASP A 252 -5.18 29.18 -3.32
CA ASP A 252 -4.38 30.03 -2.47
C ASP A 252 -3.47 30.98 -3.29
N SER A 253 -2.74 31.87 -2.62
CA SER A 253 -1.79 32.73 -3.34
C SER A 253 -0.74 31.89 -4.11
N ARG A 254 -0.44 32.26 -5.36
CA ARG A 254 0.50 31.54 -6.25
C ARG A 254 1.87 31.26 -5.61
N ARG A 255 2.32 32.12 -4.69
CA ARG A 255 3.57 31.93 -3.93
C ARG A 255 3.48 30.76 -2.94
N ILE A 256 2.38 30.65 -2.19
CA ILE A 256 2.14 29.57 -1.23
C ILE A 256 1.91 28.24 -1.98
N ALA A 257 1.13 28.27 -3.06
CA ALA A 257 0.90 27.11 -3.93
C ALA A 257 2.23 26.53 -4.44
N LEU A 258 3.07 27.38 -5.02
CA LEU A 258 4.38 26.99 -5.55
C LEU A 258 5.32 26.52 -4.44
N ALA A 259 5.41 27.24 -3.31
CA ALA A 259 6.25 26.85 -2.18
C ALA A 259 5.87 25.47 -1.61
N THR A 260 4.57 25.18 -1.51
CA THR A 260 4.08 23.88 -1.04
C THR A 260 4.48 22.76 -1.99
N VAL A 261 4.24 22.91 -3.30
CA VAL A 261 4.61 21.88 -4.29
C VAL A 261 6.13 21.70 -4.39
N VAL A 262 6.91 22.78 -4.37
CA VAL A 262 8.38 22.71 -4.31
C VAL A 262 8.84 21.97 -3.06
N THR A 263 8.22 22.21 -1.90
CA THR A 263 8.57 21.52 -0.64
C THR A 263 8.28 20.01 -0.74
N ILE A 264 7.11 19.62 -1.30
CA ILE A 264 6.76 18.21 -1.54
C ILE A 264 7.79 17.55 -2.47
N VAL A 265 8.14 18.18 -3.59
CA VAL A 265 9.12 17.65 -4.55
C VAL A 265 10.53 17.57 -3.95
N LEU A 266 10.95 18.56 -3.16
CA LEU A 266 12.25 18.55 -2.48
C LEU A 266 12.35 17.46 -1.41
N LEU A 267 11.33 17.27 -0.58
CA LEU A 267 11.29 16.18 0.41
C LEU A 267 11.28 14.80 -0.27
N HIS A 268 10.55 14.68 -1.38
CA HIS A 268 10.53 13.44 -2.16
C HIS A 268 11.89 13.17 -2.85
N MET A 269 12.55 14.21 -3.39
CA MET A 269 13.89 14.11 -3.95
C MET A 269 14.93 13.72 -2.88
N LEU A 270 14.85 14.32 -1.69
CA LEU A 270 15.72 14.01 -0.57
C LEU A 270 15.60 12.53 -0.15
N LEU A 271 14.37 11.99 -0.12
CA LEU A 271 14.14 10.57 0.14
C LEU A 271 14.84 9.70 -0.92
N SER A 272 14.57 9.95 -2.20
CA SER A 272 15.01 9.08 -3.29
C SER A 272 16.52 9.14 -3.51
N VAL A 273 17.09 10.33 -3.50
CA VAL A 273 18.55 10.53 -3.61
C VAL A 273 19.26 10.08 -2.35
N GLY A 274 18.68 10.32 -1.16
CA GLY A 274 19.22 9.85 0.12
C GLY A 274 19.26 8.32 0.21
N CYS A 275 18.21 7.62 -0.22
CA CYS A 275 18.18 6.17 -0.30
C CYS A 275 19.20 5.62 -1.31
N LEU A 276 19.30 6.21 -2.51
CA LEU A 276 20.33 5.82 -3.48
C LEU A 276 21.75 6.00 -2.91
N ALA A 277 22.02 7.19 -2.35
CA ALA A 277 23.31 7.55 -1.78
C ALA A 277 23.72 6.64 -0.61
N TYR A 278 22.80 6.34 0.31
CA TYR A 278 23.12 5.59 1.53
C TYR A 278 23.15 4.07 1.32
N PHE A 279 22.26 3.49 0.51
CA PHE A 279 22.14 2.03 0.39
C PHE A 279 22.93 1.44 -0.79
N PHE A 280 23.30 2.24 -1.79
CA PHE A 280 23.91 1.75 -3.03
C PHE A 280 25.20 2.47 -3.45
N ASP A 281 25.29 3.79 -3.26
CA ASP A 281 26.44 4.63 -3.64
C ASP A 281 27.37 4.98 -2.44
N ALA A 282 27.12 4.43 -1.23
CA ALA A 282 27.84 4.82 -0.03
C ALA A 282 29.34 4.48 -0.11
N PRO A 283 30.26 5.45 0.11
CA PRO A 283 31.68 5.15 0.20
C PRO A 283 31.93 4.27 1.42
N GLU A 284 32.86 3.33 1.29
CA GLU A 284 33.37 2.58 2.43
C GLU A 284 33.84 3.57 3.50
N MET A 285 33.21 3.51 4.68
CA MET A 285 33.85 4.02 5.89
C MET A 285 34.99 3.05 6.18
N ASP A 286 36.17 3.35 5.63
CA ASP A 286 37.41 2.62 5.84
C ASP A 286 37.46 2.11 7.27
N HIS A 287 37.54 0.78 7.41
CA HIS A 287 37.62 0.15 8.72
C HIS A 287 38.86 0.71 9.43
N LEU A 288 38.63 1.62 10.40
CA LEU A 288 39.69 2.17 11.24
C LEU A 288 40.55 1.01 11.73
N PRO A 289 41.86 0.99 11.43
CA PRO A 289 42.69 -0.16 11.75
C PRO A 289 42.61 -0.40 13.25
N ALA A 290 42.17 -1.60 13.63
CA ALA A 290 41.99 -1.95 15.02
C ALA A 290 43.31 -1.67 15.77
N PRO A 291 43.27 -1.00 16.94
CA PRO A 291 44.48 -0.63 17.65
C PRO A 291 45.24 -1.92 17.99
N THR A 292 46.45 -2.03 17.46
CA THR A 292 47.30 -3.22 17.62
C THR A 292 47.54 -3.45 19.10
N ALA A 293 46.88 -4.46 19.67
CA ALA A 293 47.06 -4.81 21.06
C ALA A 293 48.49 -5.32 21.27
N THR A 294 49.34 -4.47 21.87
CA THR A 294 50.72 -4.81 22.19
C THR A 294 50.72 -5.95 23.21
N PRO A 295 51.40 -7.09 22.96
CA PRO A 295 51.50 -8.16 23.94
C PRO A 295 52.31 -7.68 25.15
N ASN A 296 51.67 -7.58 26.32
CA ASN A 296 52.38 -7.29 27.57
C ASN A 296 53.38 -8.42 27.86
N GLN A 297 54.68 -8.13 27.76
CA GLN A 297 55.72 -9.02 28.28
C GLN A 297 55.68 -8.97 29.81
N THR A 298 55.19 -10.04 30.43
CA THR A 298 55.29 -10.26 31.87
C THR A 298 55.70 -11.72 32.13
N ALA A 299 56.59 -11.93 33.11
CA ALA A 299 57.46 -13.10 33.27
C ALA A 299 58.60 -13.15 32.22
N VAL A 300 59.85 -13.45 32.58
CA VAL A 300 60.33 -14.27 33.71
C VAL A 300 61.46 -13.57 34.48
N ALA A 301 61.30 -13.38 35.79
CA ALA A 301 62.40 -13.16 36.73
C ALA A 301 62.59 -14.44 37.56
N ALA A 302 63.33 -15.40 37.02
CA ALA A 302 63.71 -16.62 37.74
C ALA A 302 64.95 -16.36 38.58
N LYS A 303 64.95 -16.92 39.81
CA LYS A 303 66.01 -16.77 40.80
C LYS A 303 67.36 -17.32 40.29
N SER A 304 68.45 -16.64 40.63
CA SER A 304 69.77 -17.26 40.79
C SER A 304 70.24 -17.10 42.23
N SER A 305 71.01 -18.08 42.69
CA SER A 305 71.55 -18.24 44.05
C SER A 305 72.50 -17.13 44.50
#